data_AF-A0A958LM14-F1
#
_entry.id   AF-A0A958LM14-F1
#
_cell.length_a   1.000
_cell.length_b   1.000
_cell.length_c   1.000
_cell.angle_alpha   90.00
_cell.angle_beta   90.00
_cell.angle_gamma   90.00
#
_symmetry.space_group_name_H-M   'P 1'
#
loop_
_entity.id
_entity.type
_entity.pdbx_description
1 polymer ?
#
loop_
_entity_poly.entity_id
_entity_poly.type
_entity_poly.pdbx_seq_one_letter_code
_entity_poly.pdbx_strand_id
1 'polypeptide(L)'
;MSLTSFRSRMLYLLIGVVPVFFGCQTATLNVQTSPDEAEVFAVYPGQQPAKLGKTPLKVESQALFAHPGDSFKLLVQKEGFFTEQFLVPKSLFAANVKLDIAMKENKAPVACTEQDAAVEEVARNVAQAQSFIQAKRYEGAVRILLNLSDRFPNSSVVYDLLGNAYYLMKDLESALGNYEKSLRLSPNNSETQRMVNKLKSIYSIRAPAGN
;
A
#
# COMPACT_ATOMS: atom_id res chain seq x y z
N MET A 1 -15.25 -94.48 41.33
CA MET A 1 -13.99 -94.09 40.66
C MET A 1 -14.16 -92.68 40.12
N SER A 2 -13.49 -91.70 40.74
CA SER A 2 -13.49 -90.28 40.38
C SER A 2 -12.08 -89.90 39.97
N LEU A 3 -11.87 -89.67 38.67
CA LEU A 3 -10.66 -89.22 37.97
C LEU A 3 -11.21 -88.49 36.73
N THR A 4 -10.79 -87.32 36.26
CA THR A 4 -9.64 -86.46 36.51
C THR A 4 -9.94 -85.13 35.81
N SER A 5 -9.65 -84.01 36.47
CA SER A 5 -9.83 -82.66 35.93
C SER A 5 -8.84 -82.37 34.79
N PHE A 6 -9.32 -82.11 33.58
CA PHE A 6 -8.50 -81.60 32.47
C PHE A 6 -8.65 -80.07 32.41
N ARG A 7 -7.71 -79.35 33.05
CA ARG A 7 -7.62 -77.89 32.98
C ARG A 7 -7.16 -77.49 31.58
N SER A 8 -8.11 -77.12 30.72
CA SER A 8 -7.82 -76.43 29.46
C SER A 8 -7.34 -75.01 29.76
N ARG A 9 -6.04 -74.76 29.61
CA ARG A 9 -5.48 -73.39 29.58
C ARG A 9 -5.86 -72.77 28.24
N MET A 10 -7.01 -72.11 28.21
CA MET A 10 -7.38 -71.23 27.10
C MET A 10 -6.47 -70.00 27.16
N LEU A 11 -5.42 -70.01 26.34
CA LEU A 11 -4.50 -68.90 26.12
C LEU A 11 -5.29 -67.79 25.40
N TYR A 12 -5.76 -66.80 26.15
CA TYR A 12 -6.36 -65.59 25.58
C TYR A 12 -5.28 -64.83 24.80
N LEU A 13 -5.31 -64.95 23.47
CA LEU A 13 -4.55 -64.11 22.56
C LEU A 13 -5.19 -62.72 22.63
N LEU A 14 -4.65 -61.85 23.48
CA LEU A 14 -4.94 -60.41 23.49
C LEU A 14 -4.49 -59.85 22.15
N ILE A 15 -5.38 -59.89 21.15
CA ILE A 15 -5.23 -59.09 19.93
C ILE A 15 -5.38 -57.64 20.40
N GLY A 16 -4.26 -57.03 20.75
CA GLY A 16 -4.19 -55.59 20.94
C GLY A 16 -4.59 -54.94 19.63
N VAL A 17 -5.84 -54.48 19.57
CA VAL A 17 -6.29 -53.54 18.54
C VAL A 17 -5.47 -52.29 18.79
N VAL A 18 -4.31 -52.18 18.14
CA VAL A 18 -3.59 -50.92 18.04
C VAL A 18 -4.52 -50.02 17.25
N PRO A 19 -5.15 -48.99 17.87
CA PRO A 19 -5.91 -48.04 17.10
C PRO A 19 -4.94 -47.41 16.11
N VAL A 20 -5.05 -47.78 14.84
CA VAL A 20 -4.41 -47.06 13.75
C VAL A 20 -5.13 -45.72 13.74
N PHE A 21 -4.59 -44.76 14.49
CA PHE A 21 -4.91 -43.36 14.32
C PHE A 21 -4.53 -43.03 12.89
N PHE A 22 -5.50 -43.10 11.98
CA PHE A 22 -5.44 -42.42 10.70
C PHE A 22 -5.35 -40.93 11.04
N GLY A 23 -4.13 -40.47 11.34
CA GLY A 23 -3.85 -39.06 11.43
C GLY A 23 -4.23 -38.46 10.09
N CYS A 24 -5.37 -37.77 10.04
CA CYS A 24 -5.76 -37.00 8.88
C CYS A 24 -4.70 -35.91 8.74
N GLN A 25 -3.69 -36.16 7.92
CA GLN A 25 -2.65 -35.16 7.68
C GLN A 25 -3.30 -34.05 6.88
N THR A 26 -3.63 -32.95 7.56
CA THR A 26 -4.10 -31.74 6.91
C THR A 26 -2.92 -31.10 6.21
N ALA A 27 -2.97 -31.03 4.89
CA ALA A 27 -2.00 -30.27 4.10
C ALA A 27 -1.93 -28.81 4.58
N THR A 28 -0.76 -28.21 4.50
CA THR A 28 -0.52 -26.83 4.92
C THR A 28 -0.13 -25.95 3.73
N LEU A 29 -0.57 -24.70 3.76
CA LEU A 29 -0.04 -23.62 2.93
C LEU A 29 1.01 -22.86 3.73
N ASN A 30 2.24 -22.82 3.23
CA ASN A 30 3.33 -22.05 3.80
C ASN A 30 3.67 -20.91 2.83
N VAL A 31 3.45 -19.67 3.25
CA VAL A 31 3.69 -18.46 2.45
C VAL A 31 4.85 -17.69 3.07
N GLN A 32 5.91 -17.48 2.29
CA GLN A 32 7.07 -16.68 2.66
C GLN A 32 7.24 -15.57 1.63
N THR A 33 7.66 -14.38 2.06
CA THR A 33 7.93 -13.27 1.15
C THR A 33 9.32 -12.71 1.35
N SER A 34 9.89 -12.14 0.30
CA SER A 34 11.06 -11.29 0.41
C SER A 34 10.67 -9.88 -0.05
N PRO A 35 10.65 -8.87 0.84
CA PRO A 35 10.89 -8.96 2.29
C PRO A 35 9.72 -9.64 3.07
N ASP A 36 9.99 -10.13 4.28
CA ASP A 36 9.00 -10.72 5.21
C ASP A 36 7.95 -9.67 5.68
N GLU A 37 6.98 -10.03 6.52
CA GLU A 37 5.96 -9.13 7.08
C GLU A 37 4.95 -8.57 6.04
N ALA A 38 4.73 -9.27 4.93
CA ALA A 38 3.67 -8.93 3.98
C ALA A 38 2.31 -9.44 4.48
N GLU A 39 1.26 -8.64 4.33
CA GLU A 39 -0.09 -9.04 4.69
C GLU A 39 -0.67 -10.01 3.65
N VAL A 40 -1.34 -11.06 4.14
CA VAL A 40 -1.92 -12.12 3.30
C VAL A 40 -3.43 -12.18 3.52
N PHE A 41 -4.19 -12.17 2.43
CA PHE A 41 -5.66 -12.28 2.43
C PHE A 41 -6.12 -13.41 1.52
N ALA A 42 -7.20 -14.09 1.91
CA ALA A 42 -7.96 -14.97 1.03
C ALA A 42 -9.20 -14.25 0.51
N VAL A 43 -9.43 -14.34 -0.80
CA VAL A 43 -10.63 -13.81 -1.46
C VAL A 43 -11.39 -14.97 -2.08
N TYR A 44 -12.53 -15.29 -1.49
CA TYR A 44 -13.45 -16.30 -1.99
C TYR A 44 -14.43 -15.68 -2.99
N PRO A 45 -14.89 -16.43 -4.01
CA PRO A 45 -15.87 -15.93 -4.96
C PRO A 45 -17.10 -15.33 -4.27
N GLY A 46 -17.40 -14.07 -4.56
CA GLY A 46 -18.55 -13.35 -3.99
C GLY A 46 -18.41 -12.92 -2.52
N GLN A 47 -17.23 -13.06 -1.91
CA GLN A 47 -16.98 -12.66 -0.52
C GLN A 47 -15.90 -11.57 -0.42
N GLN A 48 -15.92 -10.82 0.68
CA GLN A 48 -14.88 -9.83 0.99
C GLN A 48 -13.55 -10.52 1.36
N PRO A 49 -12.40 -9.85 1.16
CA PRO A 49 -11.10 -10.39 1.56
C PRO A 49 -11.03 -10.71 3.05
N ALA A 50 -10.70 -11.96 3.38
CA ALA A 50 -10.47 -12.41 4.75
C ALA A 50 -8.97 -12.36 5.06
N LYS A 51 -8.58 -11.60 6.07
CA LYS A 51 -7.17 -11.49 6.49
C LYS A 51 -6.71 -12.81 7.11
N LEU A 52 -5.67 -13.42 6.55
CA LEU A 52 -5.07 -14.65 7.06
C LEU A 52 -3.93 -14.38 8.03
N GLY A 53 -3.20 -13.27 7.85
CA GLY A 53 -2.08 -12.90 8.72
C GLY A 53 -0.98 -12.17 7.98
N LYS A 54 0.25 -12.31 8.46
CA LYS A 54 1.47 -11.80 7.83
C LYS A 54 2.46 -12.91 7.53
N THR A 55 3.30 -12.73 6.52
CA THR A 55 4.40 -13.66 6.20
C THR A 55 5.58 -13.53 7.17
N PRO A 56 6.30 -14.62 7.49
CA PRO A 56 6.01 -16.00 7.11
C PRO A 56 4.72 -16.53 7.72
N LEU A 57 3.85 -17.10 6.89
CA LEU A 57 2.51 -17.55 7.28
C LEU A 57 2.38 -19.05 7.03
N LYS A 58 1.82 -19.77 8.01
CA LYS A 58 1.45 -21.18 7.88
C LYS A 58 -0.02 -21.37 8.21
N VAL A 59 -0.80 -21.88 7.25
CA VAL A 59 -2.26 -22.10 7.41
C VAL A 59 -2.60 -23.52 7.01
N GLU A 60 -3.47 -24.17 7.79
CA GLU A 60 -3.99 -25.51 7.48
C GLU A 60 -5.06 -25.44 6.38
N SER A 61 -5.08 -26.42 5.49
CA SER A 61 -6.03 -26.48 4.37
C SER A 61 -7.48 -26.49 4.83
N GLN A 62 -7.78 -27.12 5.97
CA GLN A 62 -9.14 -27.18 6.50
C GLN A 62 -9.71 -25.79 6.81
N ALA A 63 -8.88 -24.87 7.33
CA ALA A 63 -9.29 -23.49 7.60
C ALA A 63 -9.50 -22.70 6.29
N LEU A 64 -8.70 -22.98 5.25
CA LEU A 64 -8.76 -22.30 3.96
C LEU A 64 -9.99 -22.71 3.13
N PHE A 65 -10.53 -23.91 3.30
CA PHE A 65 -11.68 -24.41 2.53
C PHE A 65 -12.94 -24.61 3.40
N ALA A 66 -13.05 -23.86 4.50
CA ALA A 66 -14.28 -23.78 5.28
C ALA A 66 -15.43 -23.08 4.52
N HIS A 67 -15.11 -22.38 3.43
CA HIS A 67 -16.06 -21.69 2.56
C HIS A 67 -16.38 -22.52 1.29
N PRO A 68 -17.59 -22.40 0.71
CA PRO A 68 -17.94 -23.08 -0.53
C PRO A 68 -17.09 -22.56 -1.69
N GLY A 69 -16.43 -23.47 -2.40
CA GLY A 69 -15.60 -23.18 -3.57
C GLY A 69 -14.41 -24.12 -3.72
N ASP A 70 -14.02 -24.38 -4.97
CA ASP A 70 -12.87 -25.23 -5.29
C ASP A 70 -11.57 -24.44 -5.46
N SER A 71 -11.62 -23.11 -5.36
CA SER A 71 -10.45 -22.24 -5.41
C SER A 71 -10.73 -20.90 -4.72
N PHE A 72 -9.65 -20.22 -4.31
CA PHE A 72 -9.69 -18.85 -3.81
C PHE A 72 -8.51 -18.07 -4.37
N LYS A 73 -8.56 -16.73 -4.30
CA LYS A 73 -7.41 -15.90 -4.62
C LYS A 73 -6.66 -15.54 -3.34
N LEU A 74 -5.36 -15.76 -3.33
CA LEU A 74 -4.46 -15.25 -2.30
C LEU A 74 -3.97 -13.87 -2.73
N LEU A 75 -4.26 -12.85 -1.94
CA LEU A 75 -3.70 -11.50 -2.12
C LEU A 75 -2.58 -11.30 -1.12
N VAL A 76 -1.40 -10.94 -1.61
CA VAL A 76 -0.23 -10.63 -0.79
C VAL A 76 0.16 -9.19 -1.05
N GLN A 77 0.08 -8.37 -0.01
CA GLN A 77 0.34 -6.94 -0.10
C GLN A 77 1.31 -6.50 0.98
N LYS A 78 2.19 -5.57 0.62
CA LYS A 78 3.11 -4.92 1.54
C LYS A 78 3.32 -3.49 1.06
N GLU A 79 3.35 -2.56 2.00
CA GLU A 79 3.64 -1.16 1.72
C GLU A 79 4.97 -1.02 0.95
N GLY A 80 4.95 -0.25 -0.15
CA GLY A 80 6.11 -0.08 -1.03
C GLY A 80 6.31 -1.17 -2.09
N PHE A 81 5.44 -2.19 -2.14
CA PHE A 81 5.53 -3.30 -3.09
C PHE A 81 4.24 -3.44 -3.91
N PHE A 82 4.36 -4.06 -5.09
CA PHE A 82 3.17 -4.43 -5.86
C PHE A 82 2.35 -5.50 -5.11
N THR A 83 1.02 -5.37 -5.17
CA THR A 83 0.12 -6.42 -4.67
C THR A 83 0.17 -7.61 -5.62
N GLU A 84 0.58 -8.76 -5.09
CA GLU A 84 0.64 -10.01 -5.83
C GLU A 84 -0.65 -10.80 -5.59
N GLN A 85 -1.19 -11.42 -6.63
CA GLN A 85 -2.39 -12.24 -6.55
C GLN A 85 -2.16 -13.63 -7.14
N PHE A 86 -2.55 -14.67 -6.39
CA PHE A 86 -2.36 -16.06 -6.79
C PHE A 86 -3.69 -16.81 -6.74
N LEU A 87 -4.04 -17.52 -7.80
CA LEU A 87 -5.17 -18.44 -7.76
C LEU A 87 -4.73 -19.74 -7.09
N VAL A 88 -5.41 -20.10 -6.00
CA VAL A 88 -5.11 -21.28 -5.20
C VAL A 88 -6.27 -22.28 -5.34
N PRO A 89 -6.18 -23.27 -6.23
CA PRO A 89 -7.16 -24.34 -6.31
C PRO A 89 -6.96 -25.38 -5.19
N LYS A 90 -8.07 -25.97 -4.74
CA LYS A 90 -8.14 -27.01 -3.71
C LYS A 90 -7.28 -28.23 -4.05
N SER A 91 -7.12 -28.53 -5.33
CA SER A 91 -6.27 -29.61 -5.83
C SER A 91 -4.79 -29.45 -5.45
N LEU A 92 -4.30 -28.25 -5.13
CA LEU A 92 -2.92 -28.05 -4.66
C LEU A 92 -2.67 -28.72 -3.29
N PHE A 93 -3.72 -28.92 -2.49
CA PHE A 93 -3.62 -29.43 -1.13
C PHE A 93 -3.67 -30.97 -1.03
N ALA A 94 -3.41 -31.67 -2.13
CA ALA A 94 -3.04 -33.09 -2.07
C ALA A 94 -1.72 -33.32 -1.30
N ALA A 95 -0.90 -32.26 -1.15
CA ALA A 95 0.31 -32.23 -0.35
C ALA A 95 0.51 -30.83 0.26
N ASN A 96 1.56 -30.68 1.08
CA ASN A 96 1.95 -29.37 1.60
C ASN A 96 2.39 -28.44 0.47
N VAL A 97 1.86 -27.21 0.47
CA VAL A 97 2.15 -26.17 -0.52
C VAL A 97 3.10 -25.16 0.10
N LYS A 98 4.15 -24.79 -0.65
CA LYS A 98 5.07 -23.70 -0.28
C LYS A 98 5.04 -22.63 -1.37
N LEU A 99 4.82 -21.38 -0.98
CA LEU A 99 4.86 -20.21 -1.84
C LEU A 99 5.96 -19.28 -1.33
N ASP A 100 7.05 -19.16 -2.11
CA ASP A 100 8.11 -18.21 -1.87
C ASP A 100 7.96 -17.04 -2.85
N ILE A 101 7.59 -15.86 -2.34
CA ILE A 101 7.19 -14.70 -3.14
C ILE A 101 8.25 -13.60 -2.98
N ALA A 102 9.07 -13.40 -4.01
CA ALA A 102 9.92 -12.20 -4.08
C ALA A 102 9.06 -11.02 -4.53
N MET A 103 8.74 -10.12 -3.60
CA MET A 103 7.88 -8.99 -3.89
C MET A 103 8.63 -7.99 -4.76
N LYS A 104 8.00 -7.57 -5.85
CA LYS A 104 8.55 -6.52 -6.70
C LYS A 104 8.33 -5.19 -6.01
N GLU A 105 9.42 -4.48 -5.75
CA GLU A 105 9.37 -3.09 -5.32
C GLU A 105 8.55 -2.28 -6.31
N ASN A 106 7.60 -1.51 -5.78
CA ASN A 106 6.92 -0.52 -6.58
C ASN A 106 7.83 0.71 -6.69
N LYS A 107 8.73 0.71 -7.68
CA LYS A 107 9.55 1.88 -8.07
C LYS A 107 8.73 2.97 -8.79
N ALA A 108 7.43 3.07 -8.52
CA ALA A 108 6.83 4.39 -8.59
C ALA A 108 7.62 5.28 -7.62
N PRO A 109 8.08 6.47 -8.03
CA PRO A 109 8.70 7.37 -7.07
C PRO A 109 7.72 7.50 -5.92
N VAL A 110 8.24 7.38 -4.70
CA VAL A 110 7.59 7.88 -3.49
C VAL A 110 7.35 9.37 -3.72
N ALA A 111 6.28 9.69 -4.43
CA ALA A 111 5.70 10.99 -4.59
C ALA A 111 4.40 10.90 -3.80
N CYS A 112 4.43 11.53 -2.62
CA CYS A 112 3.30 11.71 -1.71
C CYS A 112 2.99 10.57 -0.71
N THR A 113 3.97 10.10 0.08
CA THR A 113 3.69 9.62 1.45
C THR A 113 4.90 9.85 2.36
N GLU A 114 5.14 11.11 2.74
CA GLU A 114 5.95 11.42 3.91
C GLU A 114 4.99 11.97 4.98
N GLN A 115 4.65 11.11 5.94
CA GLN A 115 3.96 11.35 7.21
C GLN A 115 2.47 11.73 7.13
N ASP A 116 1.59 10.79 7.48
CA ASP A 116 0.12 10.96 7.46
C ASP A 116 -0.38 12.18 8.26
N ALA A 117 0.31 12.59 9.34
CA ALA A 117 -0.01 13.83 10.07
C ALA A 117 0.47 15.10 9.34
N ALA A 118 1.62 15.01 8.67
CA ALA A 118 2.19 16.09 7.90
C ALA A 118 1.41 16.34 6.60
N VAL A 119 0.94 15.28 5.94
CA VAL A 119 0.05 15.38 4.76
C VAL A 119 -1.28 16.01 5.14
N GLU A 120 -1.86 15.62 6.29
CA GLU A 120 -3.11 16.23 6.77
C GLU A 120 -2.92 17.71 7.12
N GLU A 121 -1.78 18.06 7.73
CA GLU A 121 -1.44 19.45 8.02
C GLU A 121 -1.22 20.28 6.75
N VAL A 122 -0.50 19.75 5.77
CA VAL A 122 -0.31 20.39 4.46
C VAL A 122 -1.67 20.59 3.81
N ALA A 123 -2.54 19.58 3.78
CA ALA A 123 -3.86 19.67 3.17
C ALA A 123 -4.74 20.74 3.83
N ARG A 124 -4.81 20.77 5.17
CA ARG A 124 -5.58 21.79 5.91
C ARG A 124 -5.06 23.21 5.66
N ASN A 125 -3.75 23.42 5.75
CA ASN A 125 -3.16 24.73 5.56
C ASN A 125 -3.21 25.19 4.09
N VAL A 126 -3.09 24.26 3.13
CA VAL A 126 -3.31 24.53 1.70
C VAL A 126 -4.75 24.99 1.46
N ALA A 127 -5.74 24.28 2.00
CA ALA A 127 -7.14 24.67 1.90
C ALA A 127 -7.39 26.05 2.52
N GLN A 128 -6.77 26.34 3.65
CA GLN A 128 -6.84 27.65 4.29
C GLN A 128 -6.21 28.74 3.41
N ALA A 129 -5.01 28.51 2.86
CA ALA A 129 -4.34 29.46 1.97
C ALA A 129 -5.18 29.74 0.71
N GLN A 130 -5.77 28.71 0.11
CA GLN A 130 -6.69 28.87 -1.02
C GLN A 130 -7.94 29.67 -0.65
N SER A 131 -8.52 29.43 0.52
CA SER A 131 -9.64 30.24 1.04
C SER A 131 -9.26 31.71 1.20
N PHE A 132 -8.05 31.99 1.71
CA PHE A 132 -7.53 33.35 1.80
C PHE A 132 -7.33 34.00 0.42
N ILE A 133 -6.81 33.25 -0.56
CA ILE A 133 -6.69 33.72 -1.95
C ILE A 133 -8.05 34.07 -2.54
N GLN A 134 -9.05 33.19 -2.36
CA GLN A 134 -10.44 33.43 -2.82
C GLN A 134 -11.06 34.66 -2.15
N ALA A 135 -10.77 34.87 -0.86
CA ALA A 135 -11.16 36.06 -0.10
C ALA A 135 -10.32 37.32 -0.44
N LYS A 136 -9.42 37.25 -1.44
CA LYS A 136 -8.48 38.32 -1.83
C LYS A 136 -7.54 38.79 -0.70
N ARG A 137 -7.31 37.94 0.30
CA ARG A 137 -6.41 38.18 1.44
C ARG A 137 -5.04 37.57 1.15
N TYR A 138 -4.36 38.11 0.14
CA TYR A 138 -3.17 37.48 -0.44
C TYR A 138 -1.99 37.40 0.53
N GLU A 139 -1.73 38.45 1.31
CA GLU A 139 -0.63 38.48 2.29
C GLU A 139 -0.80 37.41 3.36
N GLY A 140 -2.05 37.17 3.78
CA GLY A 140 -2.38 36.11 4.72
C GLY A 140 -2.15 34.71 4.14
N ALA A 141 -2.49 34.51 2.86
CA ALA A 141 -2.19 33.26 2.15
C ALA A 141 -0.68 33.04 2.00
N VAL A 142 0.07 34.06 1.59
CA VAL A 142 1.54 34.01 1.45
C VAL A 142 2.18 33.61 2.78
N ARG A 143 1.76 34.19 3.91
CA ARG A 143 2.31 33.84 5.23
C ARG A 143 2.11 32.36 5.58
N ILE A 144 0.93 31.81 5.31
CA ILE A 144 0.65 30.38 5.54
C ILE A 144 1.54 29.53 4.64
N LEU A 145 1.62 29.89 3.36
CA LEU A 145 2.36 29.14 2.36
C LEU A 145 3.88 29.19 2.55
N LEU A 146 4.43 30.31 3.03
CA LEU A 146 5.85 30.41 3.37
C LEU A 146 6.20 29.46 4.53
N ASN A 147 5.38 29.44 5.59
CA ASN A 147 5.58 28.49 6.68
C ASN A 147 5.51 27.03 6.20
N LEU A 148 4.57 26.72 5.30
CA LEU A 148 4.53 25.41 4.66
C LEU A 148 5.77 25.13 3.81
N SER A 149 6.29 26.12 3.08
CA SER A 149 7.46 25.93 2.21
C SER A 149 8.74 25.65 2.99
N ASP A 150 8.87 26.21 4.19
CA ASP A 150 10.01 25.96 5.09
C ASP A 150 9.99 24.51 5.61
N ARG A 151 8.79 24.00 5.92
CA ARG A 151 8.60 22.67 6.52
C ARG A 151 8.51 21.56 5.48
N PHE A 152 8.00 21.90 4.30
CA PHE A 152 7.75 20.98 3.19
C PHE A 152 8.41 21.50 1.91
N PRO A 153 9.76 21.56 1.88
CA PRO A 153 10.50 22.22 0.81
C PRO A 153 10.37 21.55 -0.56
N ASN A 154 9.84 20.32 -0.62
CA ASN A 154 9.62 19.54 -1.84
C ASN A 154 8.16 19.50 -2.30
N SER A 155 7.25 20.28 -1.68
CA SER A 155 5.85 20.33 -2.08
C SER A 155 5.64 21.27 -3.28
N SER A 156 5.47 20.71 -4.47
CA SER A 156 5.18 21.48 -5.70
C SER A 156 3.90 22.32 -5.55
N VAL A 157 2.87 21.79 -4.89
CA VAL A 157 1.59 22.47 -4.64
C VAL A 157 1.78 23.76 -3.84
N VAL A 158 2.66 23.75 -2.83
CA VAL A 158 2.94 24.96 -2.02
C VAL A 158 3.55 26.06 -2.87
N TYR A 159 4.52 25.73 -3.73
CA TYR A 159 5.14 26.72 -4.63
C TYR A 159 4.19 27.18 -5.74
N ASP A 160 3.31 26.32 -6.24
CA ASP A 160 2.28 26.75 -7.20
C ASP A 160 1.32 27.78 -6.57
N LEU A 161 0.87 27.54 -5.34
CA LEU A 161 0.01 28.47 -4.61
C LEU A 161 0.72 29.76 -4.22
N LEU A 162 2.02 29.72 -3.86
CA LEU A 162 2.83 30.94 -3.70
C LEU A 162 2.87 31.72 -5.01
N GLY A 163 3.13 31.04 -6.13
CA GLY A 163 3.09 31.63 -7.47
C GLY A 163 1.76 32.33 -7.75
N ASN A 164 0.65 31.66 -7.47
CA ASN A 164 -0.71 32.21 -7.63
C ASN A 164 -0.94 33.44 -6.73
N ALA A 165 -0.55 33.37 -5.46
CA ALA A 165 -0.73 34.47 -4.52
C ALA A 165 0.08 35.71 -4.94
N TYR A 166 1.37 35.54 -5.26
CA TYR A 166 2.22 36.63 -5.74
C TYR A 166 1.73 37.19 -7.08
N TYR A 167 1.26 36.34 -7.99
CA TYR A 167 0.69 36.76 -9.27
C TYR A 167 -0.52 37.69 -9.05
N LEU A 168 -1.41 37.32 -8.13
CA LEU A 168 -2.59 38.14 -7.78
C LEU A 168 -2.22 39.44 -7.06
N MET A 169 -1.10 39.45 -6.33
CA MET A 169 -0.51 40.66 -5.75
C MET A 169 0.25 41.53 -6.78
N LYS A 170 0.34 41.09 -8.04
CA LYS A 170 1.11 41.70 -9.13
C LYS A 170 2.63 41.69 -8.93
N ASP A 171 3.12 40.92 -7.96
CA ASP A 171 4.55 40.60 -7.83
C ASP A 171 4.90 39.48 -8.81
N LEU A 172 5.12 39.88 -10.06
CA LEU A 172 5.36 38.94 -11.16
C LEU A 172 6.71 38.23 -11.05
N GLU A 173 7.67 38.79 -10.32
CA GLU A 173 9.02 38.24 -10.18
C GLU A 173 8.98 37.08 -9.19
N SER A 174 8.42 37.33 -8.01
CA SER A 174 8.19 36.29 -7.01
C SER A 174 7.25 35.19 -7.55
N ALA A 175 6.23 35.57 -8.33
CA ALA A 175 5.34 34.60 -8.96
C ALA A 175 6.09 33.65 -9.90
N LEU A 176 6.92 34.20 -10.80
CA LEU A 176 7.68 33.40 -11.75
C LEU A 176 8.66 32.46 -11.04
N GLY A 177 9.43 32.96 -10.07
CA GLY A 177 10.40 32.14 -9.34
C GLY A 177 9.75 30.95 -8.62
N ASN A 178 8.56 31.16 -8.03
CA ASN A 178 7.80 30.11 -7.36
C ASN A 178 7.21 29.09 -8.35
N TYR A 179 6.63 29.54 -9.47
CA TYR A 179 6.13 28.61 -10.50
C TYR A 179 7.25 27.77 -11.13
N GLU A 180 8.43 28.36 -11.36
CA GLU A 180 9.59 27.62 -11.88
C GLU A 180 10.08 26.58 -10.86
N LYS A 181 10.07 26.91 -9.56
CA LYS A 181 10.38 25.93 -8.51
C LYS A 181 9.35 24.80 -8.48
N SER A 182 8.06 25.12 -8.61
CA SER A 182 6.99 24.13 -8.71
C SER A 182 7.21 23.17 -9.89
N LEU A 183 7.55 23.68 -11.08
CA LEU A 183 7.82 22.84 -12.26
C LEU A 183 9.09 21.99 -12.14
N ARG A 184 10.12 22.45 -11.42
CA ARG A 184 11.29 21.60 -11.12
C ARG A 184 10.92 20.40 -10.26
N LEU A 185 9.97 20.56 -9.34
CA LEU A 185 9.48 19.50 -8.46
C LEU A 185 8.43 18.61 -9.14
N SER A 186 7.58 19.18 -10.00
CA SER A 186 6.55 18.47 -10.75
C SER A 186 6.48 18.98 -12.19
N PRO A 187 7.27 18.41 -13.11
CA PRO A 187 7.38 18.90 -14.49
C PRO A 187 6.10 18.77 -15.33
N ASN A 188 5.16 17.93 -14.90
CA ASN A 188 3.96 17.59 -15.67
C ASN A 188 2.75 18.48 -15.34
N ASN A 189 2.92 19.58 -14.59
CA ASN A 189 1.84 20.51 -14.30
C ASN A 189 1.61 21.49 -15.46
N SER A 190 0.64 21.16 -16.32
CA SER A 190 0.30 21.96 -17.50
C SER A 190 -0.22 23.36 -17.15
N GLU A 191 -0.94 23.53 -16.04
CA GLU A 191 -1.42 24.83 -15.56
C GLU A 191 -0.24 25.75 -15.21
N THR A 192 0.68 25.27 -14.36
CA THR A 192 1.87 26.00 -13.94
C THR A 192 2.75 26.33 -15.15
N GLN A 193 2.91 25.42 -16.09
CA GLN A 193 3.66 25.66 -17.32
C GLN A 193 3.07 26.81 -18.15
N ARG A 194 1.73 26.88 -18.26
CA ARG A 194 1.06 27.99 -18.94
C ARG A 194 1.30 29.31 -18.21
N MET A 195 1.28 29.31 -16.87
CA MET A 195 1.56 30.51 -16.08
C MET A 195 3.00 31.00 -16.25
N VAL A 196 4.00 30.11 -16.23
CA VAL A 196 5.40 30.46 -16.52
C VAL A 196 5.55 31.06 -17.92
N ASN A 197 4.95 30.43 -18.94
CA ASN A 197 5.03 30.93 -20.31
C ASN A 197 4.38 32.32 -20.44
N LYS A 198 3.23 32.54 -19.78
CA LYS A 198 2.56 33.83 -19.72
C LYS A 198 3.42 34.91 -19.05
N LEU A 199 4.05 34.59 -17.92
CA LEU A 199 4.91 35.54 -17.22
C LEU A 199 6.16 35.87 -18.03
N LYS A 200 6.82 34.86 -18.62
CA LYS A 200 7.98 35.06 -19.48
C LYS A 200 7.65 35.93 -20.69
N SER A 201 6.48 35.75 -21.32
CA SER A 201 6.10 36.61 -22.45
C SER A 201 5.92 38.06 -22.03
N ILE A 202 5.34 38.32 -20.85
CA ILE A 202 5.24 39.69 -20.30
C ILE A 202 6.62 40.32 -20.12
N TYR A 203 7.60 39.56 -19.62
CA TYR A 203 8.98 40.04 -19.47
C TYR A 203 9.69 40.23 -20.80
N SER A 204 9.53 39.33 -21.76
CA SER A 204 10.12 39.45 -23.10
C SER A 204 9.59 40.67 -23.86
N ILE A 205 8.34 41.09 -23.61
CA ILE A 205 7.75 42.32 -24.18
C ILE A 205 8.28 43.58 -23.47
N ARG A 206 8.61 43.47 -22.18
CA ARG A 206 9.08 44.59 -21.34
C ARG A 206 10.60 44.76 -21.29
N ALA A 207 11.38 43.84 -21.87
CA ALA A 207 12.82 44.00 -21.98
C ALA A 207 13.10 45.29 -22.77
N PRO A 208 13.77 46.30 -22.19
CA PRO A 208 14.20 47.44 -22.98
C PRO A 208 15.11 46.91 -24.08
N ALA A 209 14.89 47.35 -25.31
CA ALA A 209 15.88 47.18 -26.37
C ALA A 209 17.22 47.63 -25.78
N GLY A 210 18.16 46.68 -25.66
CA GLY A 210 19.43 46.92 -24.99
C GLY A 210 20.12 48.15 -25.58
N ASN A 211 20.65 48.98 -24.68
CA ASN A 211 21.66 49.99 -25.01
C ASN A 211 22.95 49.30 -25.48
#